data_AF-A0A6C0IZ80-F1
#
_entry.id   AF-A0A6C0IZ80-F1
#
_cell.length_a   1.000
_cell.length_b   1.000
_cell.length_c   1.000
_cell.angle_alpha   90.00
_cell.angle_beta   90.00
_cell.angle_gamma   90.00
#
_symmetry.space_group_name_H-M   'P 1'
#
loop_
_entity.id
_entity.type
_entity.pdbx_description
1 polymer ?
#
loop_
_entity_poly.entity_id
_entity_poly.type
_entity_poly.pdbx_seq_one_letter_code
_entity_poly.pdbx_strand_id
1 'polypeptide(L)'
;MSYLCEKCWVPFKTQKSLEYHKNKSNIDCNKWKNVIFTCINCNYVTKGIKNIELHINKCGSHSDCNIDTSNPVGKLSEKYNKLMIENKDLKKQLEELLNIRDKYKDIEKQLIIEKTKCKLYNNILENNTNIKIDDLVTETDNNINIINPTDALKIFIYENFENKPDFTLLHRDKEDNSKELCKEEKKKKKQKFRPIKTATEIIINDDIIEKQQHSNEELEQIVQKYTSLQPSIENINDVFKQYLTQIKENKNYTKILHSLQNDRFKIFKLCNLDDYKDLLANQIQELENVFRTKGYSDRKIQTIILKNLSPLETRLLFYSNYYKIELDTDEIEIVKEMLQIQNCEVNTYIPFDINNLTSKLMNYSIVLFPLDKLLEIYLSNRFGYHNIIFVPLPKNSSDDPYSFYILDNVSNQVKKWKMDCRLENLIADLKEKVLPYMVSLFRKLYFDIFNDNEFRSNYTNFCPLLQYDCEQLLSNIVKLFNQKEFSKNVKKIIKDKFVYNPNDNDKFNLLSDDPLQKKRLLDQEVDLVDVIRLLFTGISSQDAVDLLREKNLMI
;
A
#
# COMPACT_ATOMS: atom_id res chain seq x y z
N MET A 1 37.58 -11.69 34.52
CA MET A 1 36.11 -11.67 34.65
C MET A 1 35.76 -10.92 35.92
N SER A 2 34.93 -9.88 35.85
CA SER A 2 34.47 -9.11 37.01
C SER A 2 33.23 -9.76 37.63
N TYR A 3 33.15 -9.78 38.96
CA TYR A 3 31.99 -10.33 39.69
C TYR A 3 30.97 -9.21 39.93
N LEU A 4 29.71 -9.40 39.51
CA LEU A 4 28.66 -8.39 39.63
C LEU A 4 27.75 -8.70 40.83
N CYS A 5 27.35 -7.68 41.58
CA CYS A 5 26.29 -7.81 42.56
C CYS A 5 24.92 -7.80 41.86
N GLU A 6 24.17 -8.90 41.91
CA GLU A 6 22.85 -9.02 41.27
C GLU A 6 21.83 -7.97 41.74
N LYS A 7 22.04 -7.35 42.92
CA LYS A 7 21.10 -6.36 43.48
C LYS A 7 21.40 -4.92 43.08
N CYS A 8 22.66 -4.56 42.82
CA CYS A 8 23.05 -3.17 42.51
C CYS A 8 23.95 -3.02 41.28
N TRP A 9 24.29 -4.12 40.61
CA TRP A 9 25.08 -4.19 39.39
C TRP A 9 26.48 -3.57 39.47
N VAL A 10 27.00 -3.33 40.68
CA VAL A 10 28.37 -2.83 40.88
C VAL A 10 29.37 -3.97 40.63
N PRO A 11 30.40 -3.75 39.78
CA PRO A 11 31.43 -4.75 39.51
C PRO A 11 32.50 -4.78 40.60
N PHE A 12 32.91 -5.99 41.00
CA PHE A 12 33.96 -6.25 41.97
C PHE A 12 35.11 -7.03 41.34
N LYS A 13 36.34 -6.69 41.75
CA LYS A 13 37.57 -7.30 41.22
C LYS A 13 37.75 -8.76 41.67
N THR A 14 37.19 -9.16 42.81
CA THR A 14 37.32 -10.53 43.35
C THR A 14 36.03 -11.01 44.02
N GLN A 15 35.78 -12.32 44.01
CA GLN A 15 34.64 -12.99 44.67
C GLN A 15 34.57 -12.64 46.17
N LYS A 16 35.70 -12.64 46.88
CA LYS A 16 35.78 -12.23 48.31
C LYS A 16 35.29 -10.80 48.54
N SER A 17 35.53 -9.88 47.60
CA SER A 17 35.05 -8.49 47.70
C SER A 17 33.53 -8.42 47.53
N LEU A 18 32.97 -9.21 46.61
CA LEU A 18 31.53 -9.33 46.41
C LEU A 18 30.85 -9.96 47.63
N GLU A 19 31.43 -11.00 48.21
CA GLU A 19 30.93 -11.64 49.43
C GLU A 19 31.00 -10.70 50.63
N TYR A 20 32.06 -9.92 50.77
CA TYR A 20 32.15 -8.87 51.79
C TYR A 20 31.07 -7.79 51.61
N HIS A 21 30.81 -7.36 50.37
CA HIS A 21 29.72 -6.43 50.04
C HIS A 21 28.34 -7.02 50.37
N LYS A 22 28.11 -8.30 50.08
CA LYS A 22 26.87 -9.03 50.42
C LYS A 22 26.70 -9.19 51.93
N ASN A 23 27.78 -9.47 52.66
CA ASN A 23 27.74 -9.82 54.09
C ASN A 23 27.80 -8.61 55.03
N LYS A 24 28.52 -7.53 54.68
CA LYS A 24 28.75 -6.41 55.61
C LYS A 24 27.67 -5.34 55.57
N SER A 25 26.77 -5.36 54.58
CA SER A 25 25.68 -4.38 54.56
C SER A 25 24.55 -4.72 53.56
N ASN A 26 23.34 -5.00 54.06
CA ASN A 26 22.12 -4.66 53.33
C ASN A 26 21.97 -3.11 53.15
N ILE A 27 22.88 -2.33 53.76
CA ILE A 27 22.84 -0.88 53.91
C ILE A 27 23.72 -0.11 52.89
N ASP A 28 24.89 -0.61 52.48
CA ASP A 28 25.78 0.06 51.49
C ASP A 28 25.62 -0.52 50.07
N CYS A 29 24.58 -1.32 49.87
CA CYS A 29 24.15 -1.69 48.53
C CYS A 29 23.47 -0.48 47.89
N ASN A 30 23.98 0.01 46.75
CA ASN A 30 23.46 1.17 46.00
C ASN A 30 21.96 1.09 45.63
N LYS A 31 21.27 -0.02 45.93
CA LYS A 31 19.82 -0.20 45.83
C LYS A 31 19.02 0.95 46.43
N TRP A 32 19.51 1.58 47.50
CA TRP A 32 18.78 2.63 48.22
C TRP A 32 19.26 4.07 47.92
N LYS A 33 20.28 4.25 47.05
CA LYS A 33 20.90 5.56 46.82
C LYS A 33 19.92 6.61 46.26
N ASN A 34 18.86 6.15 45.58
CA ASN A 34 17.79 7.00 45.03
C ASN A 34 16.42 6.76 45.72
N VAL A 35 16.38 6.01 46.82
CA VAL A 35 15.14 5.74 47.55
C VAL A 35 14.98 6.77 48.66
N ILE A 36 13.83 7.44 48.66
CA ILE A 36 13.43 8.39 49.70
C ILE A 36 12.55 7.63 50.69
N PHE A 37 12.95 7.60 51.95
CA PHE A 37 12.19 7.02 53.04
C PHE A 37 11.38 8.11 53.74
N THR A 38 10.08 7.87 53.93
CA THR A 38 9.18 8.77 54.65
C THR A 38 8.60 8.06 55.86
N CYS A 39 8.70 8.65 57.04
CA CYS A 39 8.05 8.12 58.23
C CYS A 39 6.54 8.31 58.10
N ILE A 40 5.77 7.22 58.17
CA ILE A 40 4.31 7.27 58.05
C ILE A 40 3.68 8.07 59.20
N ASN A 41 4.32 8.07 60.37
CA ASN A 41 3.79 8.78 61.52
C ASN A 41 3.96 10.29 61.30
N CYS A 42 5.17 10.85 61.27
CA CYS A 42 5.34 12.31 61.26
C CYS A 42 5.74 12.91 59.90
N ASN A 43 5.70 12.14 58.80
CA ASN A 43 6.18 12.54 57.47
C ASN A 43 7.67 12.95 57.39
N TYR A 44 8.52 12.56 58.36
CA TYR A 44 9.97 12.77 58.26
C TYR A 44 10.56 12.07 57.04
N VAL A 45 11.24 12.83 56.18
CA VAL A 45 11.81 12.34 54.91
C VAL A 45 13.34 12.25 55.00
N THR A 46 13.91 11.13 54.58
CA THR A 46 15.37 10.96 54.51
C THR A 46 15.79 10.01 53.40
N LYS A 47 17.02 10.17 52.89
CA LYS A 47 17.61 9.26 51.89
C LYS A 47 18.43 8.13 52.51
N GLY A 48 18.67 8.17 53.82
CA GLY A 48 19.48 7.18 54.54
C GLY A 48 18.60 6.21 55.33
N ILE A 49 18.70 4.91 55.05
CA ILE A 49 17.93 3.88 55.79
C ILE A 49 18.19 3.92 57.30
N LYS A 50 19.45 4.16 57.72
CA LYS A 50 19.80 4.32 59.14
C LYS A 50 19.13 5.54 59.79
N ASN A 51 18.96 6.62 59.02
CA ASN A 51 18.34 7.84 59.53
C ASN A 51 16.84 7.63 59.74
N ILE A 52 16.16 6.88 58.84
CA ILE A 52 14.74 6.58 59.03
C ILE A 52 14.52 5.59 60.17
N GLU A 53 15.41 4.60 60.35
CA GLU A 53 15.34 3.66 61.48
C GLU A 53 15.56 4.36 62.82
N LEU A 54 16.58 5.22 62.93
CA LEU A 54 16.83 6.04 64.11
C LEU A 54 15.65 6.98 64.42
N HIS A 55 15.04 7.51 63.36
CA HIS A 55 13.86 8.35 63.48
C HIS A 55 12.64 7.54 63.98
N ILE A 56 12.33 6.39 63.36
CA ILE A 56 11.20 5.53 63.76
C ILE A 56 11.28 5.16 65.24
N ASN A 57 12.48 4.81 65.73
CA ASN A 57 12.70 4.45 67.13
C ASN A 57 12.45 5.61 68.11
N LYS A 58 12.61 6.87 67.68
CA LYS A 58 12.35 8.07 68.49
C LYS A 58 10.96 8.65 68.26
N CYS A 59 10.35 8.36 67.11
CA CYS A 59 9.05 8.91 66.71
C CYS A 59 7.91 8.35 67.56
N GLY A 60 8.08 7.17 68.17
CA GLY A 60 7.07 6.57 69.05
C GLY A 60 6.98 7.17 70.46
N SER A 61 7.94 8.00 70.88
CA SER A 61 8.06 8.47 72.28
C SER A 61 7.77 9.95 72.51
N HIS A 62 7.36 10.71 71.49
CA HIS A 62 7.00 12.13 71.63
C HIS A 62 5.50 12.35 71.42
N SER A 63 4.84 12.88 72.46
CA SER A 63 3.41 13.23 72.52
C SER A 63 2.98 14.36 71.59
N ASP A 64 3.90 14.94 70.82
CA ASP A 64 3.65 16.15 70.02
C ASP A 64 3.43 15.86 68.52
N CYS A 65 3.39 14.59 68.11
CA CYS A 65 2.98 14.21 66.76
C CYS A 65 1.45 14.19 66.64
N ASN A 66 0.84 15.36 66.57
CA ASN A 66 -0.57 15.54 66.25
C ASN A 66 -0.75 15.31 64.73
N ILE A 67 -0.89 14.05 64.34
CA ILE A 67 -1.02 13.65 62.94
C ILE A 67 -2.50 13.66 62.60
N ASP A 68 -2.87 14.57 61.70
CA ASP A 68 -4.13 14.57 60.98
C ASP A 68 -4.35 13.15 60.38
N THR A 69 -5.38 12.45 60.85
CA THR A 69 -5.70 11.06 60.53
C THR A 69 -6.12 10.84 59.07
N SER A 70 -6.08 11.87 58.24
CA SER A 70 -6.32 11.79 56.81
C SER A 70 -5.13 11.19 56.04
N ASN A 71 -4.73 9.94 56.35
CA ASN A 71 -3.65 9.20 55.69
C ASN A 71 -3.73 9.32 54.14
N PRO A 72 -2.93 10.20 53.51
CA PRO A 72 -3.04 10.47 52.08
C PRO A 72 -2.59 9.26 51.25
N VAL A 73 -1.77 8.38 51.82
CA VAL A 73 -1.37 7.11 51.21
C VAL A 73 -2.55 6.14 51.13
N GLY A 74 -3.43 6.12 52.14
CA GLY A 74 -4.66 5.32 52.12
C GLY A 74 -5.59 5.71 50.97
N LYS A 75 -5.84 7.02 50.81
CA LYS A 75 -6.65 7.55 49.70
C LYS A 75 -6.06 7.27 48.32
N LEU A 76 -4.73 7.34 48.20
CA LEU A 76 -4.04 6.99 46.95
C LEU A 76 -4.13 5.49 46.64
N SER A 77 -4.02 4.63 47.65
CA SER A 77 -4.17 3.18 47.52
C SER A 77 -5.58 2.80 47.06
N GLU A 78 -6.61 3.40 47.65
CA GLU A 78 -8.01 3.20 47.22
C GLU A 78 -8.23 3.65 45.77
N LYS A 79 -7.71 4.83 45.39
CA LYS A 79 -7.79 5.33 44.01
C LYS A 79 -7.07 4.41 43.04
N TYR A 80 -5.89 3.90 43.39
CA TYR A 80 -5.13 2.95 42.59
C TYR A 80 -5.91 1.64 42.37
N ASN A 81 -6.48 1.08 43.43
CA ASN A 81 -7.29 -0.13 43.32
C ASN A 81 -8.54 0.07 42.47
N LYS A 82 -9.20 1.23 42.58
CA LYS A 82 -10.33 1.59 41.71
C LYS A 82 -9.93 1.64 40.23
N LEU A 83 -8.83 2.32 39.91
CA LEU A 83 -8.31 2.41 38.54
C LEU A 83 -7.88 1.04 38.00
N MET A 84 -7.34 0.16 38.84
CA MET A 84 -6.98 -1.21 38.44
C MET A 84 -8.21 -2.05 38.06
N ILE A 85 -9.32 -1.90 38.79
CA ILE A 85 -10.59 -2.56 38.47
C ILE A 85 -11.17 -2.01 37.16
N GLU A 86 -11.19 -0.69 36.98
CA GLU A 86 -11.66 -0.04 35.75
C GLU A 86 -10.83 -0.49 34.53
N ASN A 87 -9.51 -0.58 34.67
CA ASN A 87 -8.62 -1.04 33.59
C ASN A 87 -8.88 -2.52 33.23
N LYS A 88 -9.18 -3.36 34.23
CA LYS A 88 -9.56 -4.76 34.00
C LYS A 88 -10.89 -4.88 33.25
N ASP A 89 -11.87 -4.04 33.58
CA ASP A 89 -13.16 -4.02 32.90
C ASP A 89 -13.05 -3.53 31.45
N LEU A 90 -12.28 -2.46 31.21
CA LEU A 90 -12.00 -1.95 29.87
C LEU A 90 -11.30 -2.98 28.97
N LYS A 91 -10.36 -3.77 29.52
CA LYS A 91 -9.73 -4.87 28.78
C LYS A 91 -10.73 -5.94 28.37
N LYS A 92 -11.67 -6.28 29.24
CA LYS A 92 -12.73 -7.25 28.92
C LYS A 92 -13.66 -6.71 27.83
N GLN A 93 -14.08 -5.45 27.91
CA GLN A 93 -14.89 -4.81 26.86
C GLN A 93 -14.15 -4.78 25.51
N LEU A 94 -12.84 -4.54 25.52
CA LEU A 94 -12.01 -4.57 24.31
C LEU A 94 -11.96 -5.96 23.67
N GLU A 95 -11.80 -7.03 24.47
CA GLU A 95 -11.85 -8.42 23.98
C GLU A 95 -13.22 -8.77 23.38
N GLU A 96 -14.31 -8.31 24.00
CA GLU A 96 -15.66 -8.50 23.48
C GLU A 96 -15.86 -7.80 22.13
N LEU A 97 -15.37 -6.56 21.97
CA LEU A 97 -15.42 -5.83 20.71
C LEU A 97 -14.58 -6.47 19.60
N LEU A 98 -13.40 -7.02 19.93
CA LEU A 98 -12.57 -7.76 18.98
C LEU A 98 -13.30 -9.02 18.47
N ASN A 99 -13.95 -9.76 19.37
CA ASN A 99 -14.76 -10.92 18.98
C ASN A 99 -15.95 -10.54 18.08
N ILE A 100 -16.61 -9.40 18.34
CA ILE A 100 -17.69 -8.89 17.48
C ILE A 100 -17.15 -8.51 16.10
N ARG A 101 -16.00 -7.83 16.05
CA ARG A 101 -15.34 -7.45 14.79
C ARG A 101 -15.02 -8.66 13.93
N ASP A 102 -14.51 -9.73 14.51
CA ASP A 102 -14.17 -10.94 13.76
C ASP A 102 -15.42 -11.66 13.24
N LYS A 103 -16.50 -11.73 14.04
CA LYS A 103 -17.80 -12.21 13.56
C LYS A 103 -18.33 -11.39 12.40
N TYR A 104 -18.19 -10.06 12.44
CA TYR A 104 -18.63 -9.18 11.34
C TYR A 104 -17.86 -9.47 10.04
N LYS A 105 -16.53 -9.64 10.12
CA LYS A 105 -15.71 -10.03 8.96
C LYS A 105 -16.13 -11.36 8.36
N ASP A 106 -16.50 -12.33 9.18
CA ASP A 106 -16.94 -13.63 8.68
C ASP A 106 -18.32 -13.55 8.00
N ILE A 107 -19.24 -12.73 8.52
CA ILE A 107 -20.53 -12.43 7.88
C ILE A 107 -20.30 -11.73 6.53
N GLU A 108 -19.39 -10.76 6.47
CA GLU A 108 -19.06 -10.04 5.24
C GLU A 108 -18.49 -10.98 4.16
N LYS A 109 -17.60 -11.90 4.53
CA LYS A 109 -17.11 -12.96 3.64
C LYS A 109 -18.24 -13.84 3.13
N GLN A 110 -19.14 -14.28 4.01
CA GLN A 110 -20.30 -15.08 3.61
C GLN A 110 -21.21 -14.33 2.62
N LEU A 111 -21.45 -13.04 2.86
CA LEU A 111 -22.23 -12.19 1.95
C LEU A 111 -21.59 -12.06 0.57
N ILE A 112 -20.26 -11.90 0.49
CA ILE A 112 -19.54 -11.85 -0.80
C ILE A 112 -19.65 -13.18 -1.55
N ILE A 113 -19.52 -14.31 -0.84
CA ILE A 113 -19.68 -15.64 -1.42
C ILE A 113 -21.09 -15.81 -1.98
N GLU A 114 -22.12 -15.45 -1.23
CA GLU A 114 -23.51 -15.55 -1.69
C GLU A 114 -23.80 -14.62 -2.86
N LYS A 115 -23.35 -13.36 -2.83
CA LYS A 115 -23.47 -12.44 -3.98
C LYS A 115 -22.81 -12.99 -5.24
N THR A 116 -21.67 -13.67 -5.09
CA THR A 116 -20.95 -14.30 -6.21
C THR A 116 -21.71 -15.51 -6.75
N LYS A 117 -22.28 -16.35 -5.87
CA LYS A 117 -23.14 -17.46 -6.27
C LYS A 117 -24.36 -16.96 -7.04
N CYS A 118 -25.04 -15.92 -6.56
CA CYS A 118 -26.17 -15.31 -7.27
C CYS A 118 -25.76 -14.84 -8.66
N LYS A 119 -24.64 -14.10 -8.81
CA LYS A 119 -24.14 -13.67 -10.12
C LYS A 119 -23.84 -14.84 -11.06
N LEU A 120 -23.29 -15.94 -10.55
CA LEU A 120 -23.02 -17.15 -11.35
C LEU A 120 -24.31 -17.81 -11.80
N TYR A 121 -25.30 -17.96 -10.91
CA TYR A 121 -26.60 -18.52 -11.27
C TYR A 121 -27.34 -17.64 -12.27
N ASN A 122 -27.29 -16.32 -12.11
CA ASN A 122 -27.86 -15.38 -13.08
C ASN A 122 -27.25 -15.56 -14.47
N ASN A 123 -25.92 -15.61 -14.55
CA ASN A 123 -25.23 -15.87 -15.80
C ASN A 123 -25.58 -17.23 -16.41
N ILE A 124 -25.71 -18.28 -15.61
CA ILE A 124 -26.10 -19.61 -16.11
C ILE A 124 -27.52 -19.55 -16.67
N LEU A 125 -28.45 -18.90 -15.97
CA LEU A 125 -29.84 -18.77 -16.40
C LEU A 125 -29.94 -17.95 -17.69
N GLU A 126 -29.30 -16.77 -17.77
CA GLU A 126 -29.35 -15.90 -18.95
C GLU A 126 -28.68 -16.52 -20.19
N ASN A 127 -27.65 -17.35 -20.01
CA ASN A 127 -26.95 -17.99 -21.14
C ASN A 127 -27.65 -19.26 -21.65
N ASN A 128 -28.42 -19.94 -20.80
CA ASN A 128 -29.08 -21.20 -21.15
C ASN A 128 -30.59 -21.03 -21.37
N THR A 129 -31.15 -19.88 -21.03
CA THR A 129 -32.57 -19.55 -21.14
C THR A 129 -32.74 -18.11 -21.62
N ASN A 130 -33.90 -17.77 -22.19
CA ASN A 130 -34.22 -16.37 -22.53
C ASN A 130 -34.78 -15.58 -21.33
N ILE A 131 -34.56 -16.07 -20.10
CA ILE A 131 -35.10 -15.48 -18.88
C ILE A 131 -34.05 -14.53 -18.31
N LYS A 132 -34.40 -13.25 -18.15
CA LYS A 132 -33.62 -12.30 -17.35
C LYS A 132 -34.22 -12.25 -15.95
N ILE A 133 -33.37 -12.31 -14.93
CA ILE A 133 -33.83 -12.36 -13.54
C ILE A 133 -34.40 -11.02 -13.08
N ASP A 134 -33.88 -9.91 -13.61
CA ASP A 134 -34.41 -8.58 -13.35
C ASP A 134 -35.86 -8.42 -13.85
N ASP A 135 -36.30 -9.26 -14.79
CA ASP A 135 -37.69 -9.31 -15.26
C ASP A 135 -38.58 -10.19 -14.35
N LEU A 136 -37.98 -11.04 -13.51
CA LEU A 136 -38.67 -11.96 -12.59
C LEU A 136 -38.78 -11.42 -11.16
N VAL A 137 -37.80 -10.63 -10.71
CA VAL A 137 -37.75 -10.16 -9.32
C VAL A 137 -37.43 -8.67 -9.31
N THR A 138 -38.34 -7.89 -8.76
CA THR A 138 -38.11 -6.47 -8.47
C THR A 138 -38.10 -6.26 -6.97
N GLU A 139 -36.95 -5.85 -6.44
CA GLU A 139 -36.77 -5.51 -5.03
C GLU A 139 -36.96 -4.00 -4.84
N THR A 140 -37.81 -3.64 -3.90
CA THR A 140 -37.96 -2.28 -3.38
C THR A 140 -37.50 -2.27 -1.91
N ASP A 141 -37.26 -1.10 -1.34
CA ASP A 141 -36.72 -0.97 0.03
C ASP A 141 -37.47 -1.78 1.10
N ASN A 142 -38.75 -2.12 0.87
CA ASN A 142 -39.58 -2.87 1.81
C ASN A 142 -40.14 -4.20 1.28
N ASN A 143 -40.16 -4.43 -0.04
CA ASN A 143 -40.87 -5.57 -0.64
C ASN A 143 -40.07 -6.22 -1.78
N ILE A 144 -40.16 -7.55 -1.88
CA ILE A 144 -39.69 -8.33 -3.03
C ILE A 144 -40.90 -8.74 -3.85
N ASN A 145 -41.06 -8.18 -5.05
CA ASN A 145 -42.11 -8.59 -5.97
C ASN A 145 -41.56 -9.61 -6.96
N ILE A 146 -42.21 -10.78 -7.03
CA ILE A 146 -41.89 -11.82 -8.00
C ILE A 146 -42.92 -11.76 -9.13
N ILE A 147 -42.45 -11.49 -10.35
CA ILE A 147 -43.25 -11.36 -11.56
C ILE A 147 -43.08 -12.66 -12.34
N ASN A 148 -44.20 -13.34 -12.66
CA ASN A 148 -44.16 -14.49 -13.55
C ASN A 148 -44.48 -14.04 -14.99
N PRO A 149 -43.48 -13.96 -15.90
CA PRO A 149 -43.69 -13.44 -17.24
C PRO A 149 -44.45 -14.40 -18.15
N THR A 150 -44.54 -15.69 -17.78
CA THR A 150 -45.24 -16.71 -18.57
C THR A 150 -45.81 -17.81 -17.66
N ASP A 151 -47.09 -18.15 -17.82
CA ASP A 151 -47.71 -19.30 -17.13
C ASP A 151 -47.04 -20.67 -17.40
N ALA A 152 -46.11 -20.72 -18.37
CA ALA A 152 -45.29 -21.89 -18.68
C ALA A 152 -44.20 -22.17 -17.62
N LEU A 153 -43.82 -21.18 -16.79
CA LEU A 153 -42.83 -21.34 -15.74
C LEU A 153 -43.52 -21.57 -14.39
N LYS A 154 -43.28 -22.75 -13.80
CA LYS A 154 -43.64 -23.01 -12.40
C LYS A 154 -42.54 -22.45 -11.50
N ILE A 155 -42.81 -21.31 -10.88
CA ILE A 155 -41.94 -20.72 -9.86
C ILE A 155 -42.27 -21.39 -8.53
N PHE A 156 -41.28 -22.06 -7.93
CA PHE A 156 -41.39 -22.63 -6.60
C PHE A 156 -40.65 -21.72 -5.61
N ILE A 157 -41.38 -21.07 -4.72
CA ILE A 157 -40.80 -20.30 -3.62
C ILE A 157 -40.59 -21.27 -2.46
N TYR A 158 -39.33 -21.59 -2.18
CA TYR A 158 -38.98 -22.37 -0.99
C TYR A 158 -38.91 -21.41 0.20
N GLU A 159 -39.99 -21.34 0.97
CA GLU A 159 -40.01 -20.58 2.23
C GLU A 159 -39.22 -21.33 3.30
N ASN A 160 -38.06 -20.77 3.68
CA ASN A 160 -37.37 -21.12 4.92
C ASN A 160 -37.29 -19.88 5.83
N PHE A 161 -38.36 -19.07 5.81
CA PHE A 161 -38.50 -17.87 6.62
C PHE A 161 -39.64 -18.08 7.60
N GLU A 162 -39.30 -18.29 8.87
CA GLU A 162 -40.27 -18.19 9.94
C GLU A 162 -40.85 -16.77 9.97
N ASN A 163 -42.11 -16.63 9.56
CA ASN A 163 -43.04 -15.55 9.89
C ASN A 163 -42.67 -14.11 9.44
N LYS A 164 -42.99 -13.71 8.18
CA LYS A 164 -43.38 -12.32 7.85
C LYS A 164 -44.44 -12.27 6.71
N PRO A 165 -45.38 -11.30 6.73
CA PRO A 165 -46.65 -11.39 5.98
C PRO A 165 -46.72 -10.59 4.66
N ASP A 166 -45.60 -10.25 4.03
CA ASP A 166 -45.61 -9.27 2.93
C ASP A 166 -45.14 -9.87 1.59
N PHE A 167 -46.02 -10.61 0.91
CA PHE A 167 -45.80 -11.02 -0.49
C PHE A 167 -47.07 -10.82 -1.33
N THR A 168 -46.92 -10.24 -2.52
CA THR A 168 -48.01 -10.08 -3.50
C THR A 168 -47.53 -10.57 -4.87
N LEU A 169 -48.24 -11.54 -5.46
CA LEU A 169 -47.93 -12.11 -6.77
C LEU A 169 -48.75 -11.35 -7.84
N LEU A 170 -48.08 -10.78 -8.85
CA LEU A 170 -48.73 -10.06 -9.95
C LEU A 170 -48.52 -10.80 -11.27
N HIS A 171 -49.62 -11.13 -11.95
CA HIS A 171 -49.62 -11.70 -13.30
C HIS A 171 -49.68 -10.57 -14.35
N ARG A 172 -48.92 -10.71 -15.44
CA ARG A 172 -48.85 -9.71 -16.52
C ARG A 172 -49.47 -10.28 -17.79
N ASP A 173 -50.47 -9.60 -18.33
CA ASP A 173 -51.09 -9.95 -19.61
C ASP A 173 -50.18 -9.58 -20.78
N LYS A 174 -50.12 -10.47 -21.78
CA LYS A 174 -49.18 -10.47 -22.92
C LYS A 174 -49.60 -9.51 -24.03
N GLU A 175 -48.63 -8.81 -24.62
CA GLU A 175 -48.68 -8.39 -26.02
C GLU A 175 -47.39 -8.83 -26.76
N ASP A 176 -47.61 -9.46 -27.92
CA ASP A 176 -46.61 -10.04 -28.82
C ASP A 176 -45.82 -8.97 -29.57
N ASN A 177 -44.51 -9.19 -29.73
CA ASN A 177 -43.84 -8.99 -31.02
C ASN A 177 -42.43 -9.60 -31.03
N SER A 178 -42.25 -10.56 -31.94
CA SER A 178 -41.02 -11.26 -32.24
C SER A 178 -40.17 -10.48 -33.24
N LYS A 179 -38.83 -10.55 -33.11
CA LYS A 179 -37.88 -10.40 -34.23
C LYS A 179 -36.53 -11.03 -33.88
N GLU A 180 -36.17 -12.03 -34.68
CA GLU A 180 -34.88 -12.73 -34.68
C GLU A 180 -33.75 -11.85 -35.23
N LEU A 181 -32.55 -11.98 -34.67
CA LEU A 181 -31.30 -11.53 -35.28
C LEU A 181 -30.21 -12.59 -35.10
N CYS A 182 -29.72 -13.07 -36.25
CA CYS A 182 -28.64 -14.03 -36.42
C CYS A 182 -27.31 -13.56 -35.79
N LYS A 183 -26.58 -14.47 -35.15
CA LYS A 183 -25.15 -14.33 -34.84
C LYS A 183 -24.35 -15.44 -35.51
N GLU A 184 -23.54 -15.08 -36.49
CA GLU A 184 -22.42 -15.91 -36.96
C GLU A 184 -21.20 -15.65 -36.06
N GLU A 185 -20.94 -16.54 -35.11
CA GLU A 185 -19.68 -16.54 -34.36
C GLU A 185 -18.64 -17.46 -35.03
N LYS A 186 -17.57 -16.84 -35.52
CA LYS A 186 -16.36 -17.52 -35.99
C LYS A 186 -15.76 -18.35 -34.85
N LYS A 187 -15.74 -19.69 -35.02
CA LYS A 187 -15.12 -20.68 -34.13
C LYS A 187 -13.62 -20.38 -33.91
N LYS A 188 -13.26 -19.55 -32.93
CA LYS A 188 -11.89 -19.51 -32.39
C LYS A 188 -11.61 -20.86 -31.72
N LYS A 189 -10.57 -21.57 -32.15
CA LYS A 189 -10.13 -22.83 -31.53
C LYS A 189 -9.92 -22.60 -30.03
N LYS A 190 -10.74 -23.24 -29.18
CA LYS A 190 -10.61 -23.17 -27.73
C LYS A 190 -9.20 -23.64 -27.33
N GLN A 191 -8.42 -22.78 -26.67
CA GLN A 191 -7.10 -23.15 -26.16
C GLN A 191 -7.26 -24.25 -25.10
N LYS A 192 -6.43 -25.30 -25.16
CA LYS A 192 -6.50 -26.45 -24.26
C LYS A 192 -5.54 -26.25 -23.08
N PHE A 193 -6.08 -26.08 -21.87
CA PHE A 193 -5.30 -26.03 -20.63
C PHE A 193 -5.14 -27.43 -20.01
N ARG A 194 -3.96 -27.75 -19.48
CA ARG A 194 -3.61 -29.08 -18.93
C ARG A 194 -2.80 -28.97 -17.63
N PRO A 195 -2.93 -29.92 -16.69
CA PRO A 195 -2.07 -29.97 -15.51
C PRO A 195 -0.65 -30.41 -15.88
N ILE A 196 0.32 -30.07 -15.03
CA ILE A 196 1.71 -30.54 -15.15
C ILE A 196 1.82 -31.88 -14.40
N LYS A 197 1.91 -32.99 -15.14
CA LYS A 197 1.89 -34.36 -14.57
C LYS A 197 3.21 -34.82 -13.95
N THR A 198 4.28 -34.09 -14.20
CA THR A 198 5.66 -34.45 -13.82
C THR A 198 6.42 -33.15 -13.69
N ALA A 199 6.21 -32.44 -12.59
CA ALA A 199 7.23 -31.52 -12.17
C ALA A 199 8.43 -32.39 -11.77
N THR A 200 9.60 -32.18 -12.38
CA THR A 200 10.87 -32.57 -11.77
C THR A 200 10.83 -32.14 -10.31
N GLU A 201 11.38 -32.93 -9.37
CA GLU A 201 11.60 -32.45 -7.99
C GLU A 201 12.19 -31.04 -8.09
N ILE A 202 11.36 -30.05 -7.75
CA ILE A 202 11.77 -28.66 -7.85
C ILE A 202 12.76 -28.53 -6.71
N ILE A 203 14.05 -28.39 -7.05
CA ILE A 203 15.05 -27.95 -6.08
C ILE A 203 14.71 -26.49 -5.81
N ILE A 204 13.76 -26.30 -4.90
CA ILE A 204 13.44 -25.02 -4.34
C ILE A 204 14.71 -24.60 -3.60
N ASN A 205 15.29 -23.49 -4.02
CA ASN A 205 16.37 -22.90 -3.26
C ASN A 205 15.74 -22.27 -2.01
N ASP A 206 15.94 -22.89 -0.84
CA ASP A 206 15.38 -22.44 0.43
C ASP A 206 15.72 -20.95 0.70
N ASP A 207 16.89 -20.48 0.26
CA ASP A 207 17.31 -19.08 0.32
C ASP A 207 16.33 -18.11 -0.35
N ILE A 208 15.66 -18.53 -1.42
CA ILE A 208 14.70 -17.69 -2.17
C ILE A 208 13.40 -17.57 -1.36
N ILE A 209 12.94 -18.67 -0.77
CA ILE A 209 11.75 -18.66 0.07
C ILE A 209 11.97 -17.79 1.31
N GLU A 210 13.12 -17.94 1.99
CA GLU A 210 13.44 -17.13 3.18
C GLU A 210 13.48 -15.63 2.85
N LYS A 211 14.09 -15.23 1.73
CA LYS A 211 14.11 -13.84 1.28
C LYS A 211 12.71 -13.30 0.99
N GLN A 212 11.84 -14.12 0.41
CA GLN A 212 10.46 -13.73 0.11
C GLN A 212 9.65 -13.57 1.40
N GLN A 213 9.81 -14.48 2.36
CA GLN A 213 9.15 -14.40 3.67
C GLN A 213 9.58 -13.16 4.43
N HIS A 214 10.88 -12.86 4.49
CA HIS A 214 11.39 -11.66 5.15
C HIS A 214 10.82 -10.37 4.53
N SER A 215 10.79 -10.28 3.20
CA SER A 215 10.20 -9.13 2.51
C SER A 215 8.70 -8.97 2.78
N ASN A 216 7.97 -10.06 3.00
CA ASN A 216 6.55 -10.02 3.35
C ASN A 216 6.35 -9.57 4.81
N GLU A 217 7.23 -9.97 5.73
CA GLU A 217 7.19 -9.55 7.14
C GLU A 217 7.44 -8.04 7.31
N GLU A 218 8.44 -7.49 6.62
CA GLU A 218 8.72 -6.04 6.61
C GLU A 218 7.49 -5.25 6.15
N LEU A 219 6.85 -5.71 5.09
CA LEU A 219 5.66 -5.09 4.52
C LEU A 219 4.45 -5.19 5.47
N GLU A 220 4.29 -6.29 6.18
CA GLU A 220 3.22 -6.45 7.18
C GLU A 220 3.41 -5.47 8.35
N GLN A 221 4.65 -5.23 8.79
CA GLN A 221 4.95 -4.22 9.82
C GLN A 221 4.58 -2.81 9.34
N ILE A 222 4.88 -2.48 8.08
CA ILE A 222 4.48 -1.21 7.44
C ILE A 222 2.95 -1.11 7.44
N VAL A 223 2.24 -2.12 6.94
CA VAL A 223 0.76 -2.09 6.87
C VAL A 223 0.13 -2.00 8.25
N GLN A 224 0.61 -2.75 9.25
CA GLN A 224 0.07 -2.71 10.61
C GLN A 224 0.27 -1.34 11.27
N LYS A 225 1.43 -0.72 11.06
CA LYS A 225 1.72 0.66 11.50
C LYS A 225 0.69 1.66 10.99
N TYR A 226 0.20 1.50 9.76
CA TYR A 226 -0.74 2.46 9.14
C TYR A 226 -2.21 2.08 9.24
N THR A 227 -2.56 0.79 9.27
CA THR A 227 -3.95 0.33 9.42
C THR A 227 -4.56 0.76 10.76
N SER A 228 -3.74 0.86 11.80
CA SER A 228 -4.16 1.35 13.13
C SER A 228 -4.43 2.86 13.19
N LEU A 229 -4.10 3.61 12.14
CA LEU A 229 -4.12 5.07 12.11
C LEU A 229 -5.12 5.65 11.10
N GLN A 230 -5.96 4.87 10.41
CA GLN A 230 -6.73 5.34 9.26
C GLN A 230 -7.93 6.26 9.62
N PRO A 231 -7.88 7.58 9.34
CA PRO A 231 -9.10 8.35 9.09
C PRO A 231 -9.69 7.96 7.72
N SER A 232 -11.02 8.00 7.58
CA SER A 232 -11.67 7.86 6.26
C SER A 232 -11.44 9.10 5.38
N ILE A 233 -11.48 8.93 4.05
CA ILE A 233 -11.45 10.05 3.07
C ILE A 233 -12.57 11.07 3.34
N GLU A 234 -13.72 10.62 3.80
CA GLU A 234 -14.84 11.50 4.17
C GLU A 234 -14.49 12.39 5.37
N ASN A 235 -13.83 11.82 6.40
CA ASN A 235 -13.38 12.59 7.56
C ASN A 235 -12.42 13.72 7.15
N ILE A 236 -11.68 13.54 6.06
CA ILE A 236 -10.65 14.48 5.60
C ILE A 236 -11.27 15.72 4.96
N ASN A 237 -12.28 15.53 4.13
CA ASN A 237 -12.98 16.66 3.53
C ASN A 237 -13.68 17.50 4.61
N ASP A 238 -14.18 16.87 5.66
CA ASP A 238 -14.77 17.58 6.79
C ASP A 238 -13.72 18.31 7.62
N VAL A 239 -12.57 17.67 7.90
CA VAL A 239 -11.41 18.32 8.54
C VAL A 239 -10.93 19.51 7.70
N PHE A 240 -10.86 19.36 6.38
CA PHE A 240 -10.48 20.45 5.47
C PHE A 240 -11.49 21.61 5.49
N LYS A 241 -12.80 21.32 5.46
CA LYS A 241 -13.84 22.35 5.60
C LYS A 241 -13.75 23.11 6.93
N GLN A 242 -13.40 22.42 8.01
CA GLN A 242 -13.14 23.07 9.31
C GLN A 242 -11.93 24.01 9.22
N TYR A 243 -10.82 23.57 8.62
CA TYR A 243 -9.67 24.43 8.38
C TYR A 243 -10.02 25.64 7.50
N LEU A 244 -10.79 25.45 6.43
CA LEU A 244 -11.23 26.56 5.58
C LEU A 244 -12.07 27.58 6.34
N THR A 245 -12.99 27.13 7.19
CA THR A 245 -13.81 28.00 8.04
C THR A 245 -12.92 28.82 8.97
N GLN A 246 -11.98 28.18 9.65
CA GLN A 246 -11.03 28.88 10.51
C GLN A 246 -10.13 29.84 9.73
N ILE A 247 -9.68 29.48 8.52
CA ILE A 247 -8.88 30.35 7.66
C ILE A 247 -9.70 31.55 7.23
N LYS A 248 -10.99 31.40 6.91
CA LYS A 248 -11.91 32.51 6.56
C LYS A 248 -12.04 33.50 7.71
N GLU A 249 -12.26 33.01 8.92
CA GLU A 249 -12.52 33.85 10.11
C GLU A 249 -11.25 34.51 10.67
N ASN A 250 -10.11 33.82 10.64
CA ASN A 250 -8.90 34.31 11.29
C ASN A 250 -8.04 35.20 10.40
N LYS A 251 -7.50 36.29 10.98
CA LYS A 251 -6.47 37.12 10.33
C LYS A 251 -5.11 36.44 10.30
N ASN A 252 -4.79 35.65 11.32
CA ASN A 252 -3.55 34.88 11.42
C ASN A 252 -3.84 33.38 11.18
N TYR A 253 -3.48 32.89 9.99
CA TYR A 253 -3.79 31.54 9.53
C TYR A 253 -2.56 30.64 9.34
N THR A 254 -1.34 31.14 9.63
CA THR A 254 -0.10 30.38 9.37
C THR A 254 -0.06 29.03 10.11
N LYS A 255 -0.46 29.01 11.39
CA LYS A 255 -0.55 27.77 12.18
C LYS A 255 -1.61 26.82 11.65
N ILE A 256 -2.75 27.36 11.19
CA ILE A 256 -3.87 26.59 10.65
C ILE A 256 -3.47 25.90 9.36
N LEU A 257 -2.79 26.63 8.47
CA LEU A 257 -2.22 26.09 7.24
C LEU A 257 -1.21 24.97 7.54
N HIS A 258 -0.28 25.18 8.48
CA HIS A 258 0.69 24.15 8.85
C HIS A 258 0.01 22.88 9.40
N SER A 259 -1.03 23.02 10.23
CA SER A 259 -1.82 21.88 10.70
C SER A 259 -2.52 21.14 9.55
N LEU A 260 -3.10 21.89 8.60
CA LEU A 260 -3.70 21.32 7.41
C LEU A 260 -2.68 20.51 6.58
N GLN A 261 -1.48 21.06 6.34
CA GLN A 261 -0.42 20.36 5.61
C GLN A 261 -0.05 19.04 6.30
N ASN A 262 0.14 19.06 7.61
CA ASN A 262 0.42 17.86 8.39
C ASN A 262 -0.70 16.81 8.28
N ASP A 263 -1.96 17.24 8.29
CA ASP A 263 -3.09 16.33 8.14
C ASP A 263 -3.16 15.76 6.73
N ARG A 264 -2.95 16.56 5.67
CA ARG A 264 -2.83 16.07 4.29
C ARG A 264 -1.76 14.99 4.16
N PHE A 265 -0.63 15.18 4.82
CA PHE A 265 0.49 14.24 4.75
C PHE A 265 0.19 12.88 5.43
N LYS A 266 -0.63 12.87 6.49
CA LYS A 266 -1.08 11.61 7.12
C LYS A 266 -1.91 10.75 6.16
N ILE A 267 -2.63 11.41 5.26
CA ILE A 267 -3.61 10.83 4.35
C ILE A 267 -2.95 10.37 3.07
N PHE A 268 -1.89 11.06 2.67
CA PHE A 268 -1.09 10.72 1.49
C PHE A 268 -0.78 9.23 1.43
N LYS A 269 -0.44 8.61 2.56
CA LYS A 269 -0.10 7.18 2.65
C LYS A 269 -1.27 6.23 2.41
N LEU A 270 -2.50 6.74 2.40
CA LEU A 270 -3.75 5.97 2.39
C LEU A 270 -4.53 6.08 1.08
N CYS A 271 -4.11 6.95 0.15
CA CYS A 271 -4.80 7.19 -1.12
C CYS A 271 -3.81 7.10 -2.27
N ASN A 272 -4.25 6.60 -3.42
CA ASN A 272 -3.37 6.52 -4.58
C ASN A 272 -2.94 7.92 -5.04
N LEU A 273 -1.82 7.97 -5.75
CA LEU A 273 -1.16 9.22 -6.07
C LEU A 273 -2.05 10.18 -6.87
N ASP A 274 -2.89 9.63 -7.75
CA ASP A 274 -3.80 10.40 -8.60
C ASP A 274 -5.01 10.92 -7.81
N ASP A 275 -5.63 10.08 -6.98
CA ASP A 275 -6.71 10.48 -6.06
C ASP A 275 -6.23 11.58 -5.10
N TYR A 276 -5.01 11.46 -4.59
CA TYR A 276 -4.41 12.47 -3.72
C TYR A 276 -4.17 13.78 -4.46
N LYS A 277 -3.66 13.71 -5.69
CA LYS A 277 -3.44 14.88 -6.54
C LYS A 277 -4.76 15.60 -6.84
N ASP A 278 -5.83 14.86 -7.13
CA ASP A 278 -7.15 15.43 -7.37
C ASP A 278 -7.74 16.07 -6.11
N LEU A 279 -7.60 15.40 -4.96
CA LEU A 279 -7.96 15.96 -3.65
C LEU A 279 -7.22 17.29 -3.40
N LEU A 280 -5.90 17.30 -3.61
CA LEU A 280 -5.07 18.48 -3.44
C LEU A 280 -5.49 19.62 -4.37
N ALA A 281 -5.72 19.34 -5.66
CA ALA A 281 -6.12 20.34 -6.63
C ALA A 281 -7.41 21.06 -6.22
N ASN A 282 -8.41 20.29 -5.78
CA ASN A 282 -9.67 20.82 -5.27
C ASN A 282 -9.46 21.68 -4.02
N GLN A 283 -8.68 21.18 -3.04
CA GLN A 283 -8.40 21.91 -1.81
C GLN A 283 -7.64 23.22 -2.06
N ILE A 284 -6.66 23.22 -2.97
CA ILE A 284 -5.93 24.43 -3.35
C ILE A 284 -6.87 25.44 -4.02
N GLN A 285 -7.74 25.00 -4.93
CA GLN A 285 -8.72 25.89 -5.56
C GLN A 285 -9.64 26.56 -4.53
N GLU A 286 -10.11 25.82 -3.53
CA GLU A 286 -10.93 26.39 -2.45
C GLU A 286 -10.15 27.38 -1.58
N LEU A 287 -8.89 27.09 -1.24
CA LEU A 287 -8.02 28.01 -0.52
C LEU A 287 -7.76 29.29 -1.31
N GLU A 288 -7.48 29.20 -2.61
CA GLU A 288 -7.31 30.36 -3.48
C GLU A 288 -8.56 31.25 -3.47
N ASN A 289 -9.75 30.65 -3.58
CA ASN A 289 -11.01 31.38 -3.51
C ASN A 289 -11.18 32.09 -2.16
N VAL A 290 -10.85 31.44 -1.04
CA VAL A 290 -10.86 32.09 0.28
C VAL A 290 -9.93 33.30 0.32
N PHE A 291 -8.70 33.18 -0.18
CA PHE A 291 -7.78 34.32 -0.15
C PHE A 291 -8.14 35.43 -1.14
N ARG A 292 -8.76 35.11 -2.28
CA ARG A 292 -9.35 36.11 -3.18
C ARG A 292 -10.47 36.88 -2.49
N THR A 293 -11.38 36.22 -1.78
CA THR A 293 -12.45 36.91 -1.01
C THR A 293 -11.90 37.79 0.11
N LYS A 294 -10.70 37.50 0.62
CA LYS A 294 -9.96 38.36 1.57
C LYS A 294 -9.23 39.54 0.92
N GLY A 295 -9.34 39.72 -0.39
CA GLY A 295 -8.70 40.80 -1.13
C GLY A 295 -7.19 40.63 -1.31
N TYR A 296 -6.67 39.39 -1.29
CA TYR A 296 -5.25 39.15 -1.58
C TYR A 296 -4.99 39.14 -3.08
N SER A 297 -3.84 39.66 -3.49
CA SER A 297 -3.38 39.59 -4.88
C SER A 297 -2.92 38.18 -5.25
N ASP A 298 -3.02 37.81 -6.53
CA ASP A 298 -2.65 36.47 -7.00
C ASP A 298 -1.21 36.08 -6.62
N ARG A 299 -0.26 37.01 -6.70
CA ARG A 299 1.13 36.78 -6.26
C ARG A 299 1.22 36.42 -4.78
N LYS A 300 0.42 37.09 -3.93
CA LYS A 300 0.37 36.81 -2.49
C LYS A 300 -0.29 35.45 -2.24
N ILE A 301 -1.38 35.14 -2.97
CA ILE A 301 -2.06 33.85 -2.89
C ILE A 301 -1.10 32.72 -3.24
N GLN A 302 -0.44 32.80 -4.41
CA GLN A 302 0.56 31.82 -4.84
C GLN A 302 1.66 31.61 -3.79
N THR A 303 2.14 32.71 -3.17
CA THR A 303 3.16 32.62 -2.11
C THR A 303 2.63 31.91 -0.86
N ILE A 304 1.37 32.14 -0.49
CA ILE A 304 0.73 31.49 0.67
C ILE A 304 0.52 30.00 0.38
N ILE A 305 -0.01 29.66 -0.78
CA ILE A 305 -0.23 28.28 -1.20
C ILE A 305 1.09 27.52 -1.27
N LEU A 306 2.10 28.07 -1.95
CA LEU A 306 3.41 27.42 -2.11
C LEU A 306 4.07 27.13 -0.75
N LYS A 307 3.94 28.03 0.23
CA LYS A 307 4.45 27.81 1.60
C LYS A 307 3.67 26.78 2.41
N ASN A 308 2.47 26.43 1.95
CA ASN A 308 1.63 25.42 2.58
C ASN A 308 1.71 24.06 1.89
N LEU A 309 2.29 24.00 0.70
CA LEU A 309 2.53 22.75 0.00
C LEU A 309 3.87 22.16 0.43
N SER A 310 3.92 20.85 0.56
CA SER A 310 5.18 20.12 0.66
C SER A 310 5.91 20.14 -0.69
N PRO A 311 7.24 19.91 -0.75
CA PRO A 311 7.96 19.77 -2.00
C PRO A 311 7.29 18.78 -2.95
N LEU A 312 6.92 17.58 -2.45
CA LEU A 312 6.19 16.58 -3.20
C LEU A 312 4.82 17.06 -3.68
N GLU A 313 4.00 17.66 -2.81
CA GLU A 313 2.68 18.18 -3.22
C GLU A 313 2.83 19.23 -4.34
N THR A 314 3.86 20.08 -4.25
CA THR A 314 4.15 21.10 -5.26
C THR A 314 4.51 20.47 -6.62
N ARG A 315 5.26 19.36 -6.59
CA ARG A 315 5.64 18.57 -7.78
C ARG A 315 4.44 17.91 -8.44
N LEU A 316 3.60 17.23 -7.65
CA LEU A 316 2.41 16.52 -8.13
C LEU A 316 1.41 17.46 -8.84
N LEU A 317 1.28 18.68 -8.33
CA LEU A 317 0.39 19.70 -8.88
C LEU A 317 1.02 20.53 -10.01
N PHE A 318 2.32 20.41 -10.27
CA PHE A 318 3.08 21.33 -11.13
C PHE A 318 2.86 22.81 -10.72
N TYR A 319 2.77 23.09 -9.41
CA TYR A 319 2.31 24.39 -8.92
C TYR A 319 3.43 25.44 -8.94
N SER A 320 3.21 26.54 -9.66
CA SER A 320 4.16 27.67 -9.74
C SER A 320 5.56 27.23 -10.18
N ASN A 321 6.62 27.70 -9.52
CA ASN A 321 8.01 27.35 -9.81
C ASN A 321 8.43 26.03 -9.14
N TYR A 322 7.59 25.00 -9.23
CA TYR A 322 7.81 23.69 -8.61
C TYR A 322 9.20 23.12 -8.95
N TYR A 323 9.69 23.38 -10.15
CA TYR A 323 10.99 22.93 -10.64
C TYR A 323 12.21 23.43 -9.87
N LYS A 324 12.06 24.49 -9.04
CA LYS A 324 13.13 25.04 -8.20
C LYS A 324 13.21 24.44 -6.81
N ILE A 325 12.20 23.67 -6.40
CA ILE A 325 12.10 23.12 -5.05
C ILE A 325 12.70 21.72 -5.05
N GLU A 326 13.64 21.47 -4.15
CA GLU A 326 14.26 20.17 -3.95
C GLU A 326 13.30 19.24 -3.20
N LEU A 327 13.24 17.97 -3.61
CA LEU A 327 12.45 16.95 -2.93
C LEU A 327 13.22 16.41 -1.73
N ASP A 328 12.55 16.34 -0.59
CA ASP A 328 13.14 15.74 0.61
C ASP A 328 13.18 14.21 0.49
N THR A 329 14.28 13.59 0.91
CA THR A 329 14.45 12.12 0.85
C THR A 329 13.36 11.39 1.66
N ASP A 330 12.93 11.97 2.78
CA ASP A 330 11.86 11.42 3.61
C ASP A 330 10.52 11.37 2.86
N GLU A 331 10.25 12.35 1.99
CA GLU A 331 9.02 12.35 1.17
C GLU A 331 9.08 11.27 0.09
N ILE A 332 10.25 11.05 -0.52
CA ILE A 332 10.45 9.98 -1.51
C ILE A 332 10.22 8.61 -0.85
N GLU A 333 10.80 8.35 0.32
CA GLU A 333 10.56 7.09 1.04
C GLU A 333 9.09 6.93 1.43
N ILE A 334 8.39 8.02 1.72
CA ILE A 334 6.95 8.00 2.00
C ILE A 334 6.12 7.63 0.77
N VAL A 335 6.48 8.10 -0.42
CA VAL A 335 5.84 7.65 -1.67
C VAL A 335 6.07 6.15 -1.86
N LYS A 336 7.28 5.66 -1.59
CA LYS A 336 7.60 4.23 -1.71
C LYS A 336 6.79 3.36 -0.75
N GLU A 337 6.67 3.77 0.52
CA GLU A 337 5.79 3.10 1.50
C GLU A 337 4.34 3.09 1.02
N MET A 338 3.84 4.23 0.52
CA MET A 338 2.48 4.36 0.00
C MET A 338 2.22 3.40 -1.17
N LEU A 339 3.13 3.33 -2.14
CA LEU A 339 3.02 2.43 -3.29
C LEU A 339 3.00 0.97 -2.86
N GLN A 340 3.82 0.61 -1.87
CA GLN A 340 3.85 -0.71 -1.27
C GLN A 340 2.50 -1.06 -0.63
N ILE A 341 1.95 -0.19 0.22
CA ILE A 341 0.67 -0.40 0.91
C ILE A 341 -0.48 -0.60 -0.08
N GLN A 342 -0.55 0.21 -1.14
CA GLN A 342 -1.64 0.14 -2.13
C GLN A 342 -1.64 -1.14 -2.95
N ASN A 343 -0.48 -1.78 -3.10
CA ASN A 343 -0.41 -3.03 -3.84
C ASN A 343 -0.71 -4.27 -2.98
N CYS A 344 -1.03 -4.10 -1.68
CA CYS A 344 -1.13 -5.18 -0.69
C CYS A 344 -2.54 -5.72 -0.42
N GLU A 345 -3.59 -5.26 -1.10
CA GLU A 345 -4.95 -5.48 -0.61
C GLU A 345 -5.58 -6.82 -0.98
N VAL A 346 -5.05 -7.50 -2.01
CA VAL A 346 -5.74 -8.67 -2.57
C VAL A 346 -5.24 -9.98 -1.96
N ASN A 347 -6.04 -10.57 -1.08
CA ASN A 347 -5.80 -11.89 -0.45
C ASN A 347 -6.36 -13.08 -1.27
N THR A 348 -6.49 -12.92 -2.58
CA THR A 348 -6.98 -13.94 -3.52
C THR A 348 -6.29 -13.81 -4.88
N TYR A 349 -6.33 -14.87 -5.68
CA TYR A 349 -5.85 -14.83 -7.06
C TYR A 349 -6.81 -14.02 -7.94
N ILE A 350 -6.33 -12.95 -8.55
CA ILE A 350 -7.05 -12.16 -9.55
C ILE A 350 -6.32 -12.30 -10.90
N PRO A 351 -7.05 -12.56 -12.00
CA PRO A 351 -6.46 -12.55 -13.34
C PRO A 351 -5.62 -11.30 -13.60
N PHE A 352 -4.51 -11.47 -14.29
CA PHE A 352 -3.64 -10.35 -14.63
C PHE A 352 -4.34 -9.42 -15.63
N ASP A 353 -4.33 -8.13 -15.33
CA ASP A 353 -4.79 -7.09 -16.23
C ASP A 353 -3.63 -6.13 -16.53
N ILE A 354 -3.20 -6.16 -17.79
CA ILE A 354 -2.14 -5.27 -18.28
C ILE A 354 -2.53 -3.80 -18.13
N ASN A 355 -3.81 -3.45 -18.28
CA ASN A 355 -4.25 -2.07 -18.18
C ASN A 355 -4.09 -1.54 -16.76
N ASN A 356 -4.44 -2.34 -15.77
CA ASN A 356 -4.22 -2.05 -14.35
C ASN A 356 -2.73 -1.85 -14.03
N LEU A 357 -1.85 -2.74 -14.51
CA LEU A 357 -0.40 -2.55 -14.31
C LEU A 357 0.09 -1.25 -14.97
N THR A 358 -0.36 -0.97 -16.20
CA THR A 358 0.07 0.23 -16.91
C THR A 358 -0.45 1.51 -16.27
N SER A 359 -1.69 1.55 -15.77
CA SER A 359 -2.22 2.73 -15.09
C SER A 359 -1.46 3.02 -13.79
N LYS A 360 -1.05 1.99 -13.06
CA LYS A 360 -0.18 2.13 -11.88
C LYS A 360 1.20 2.73 -12.21
N LEU A 361 1.74 2.50 -13.40
CA LEU A 361 3.01 3.08 -13.85
C LEU A 361 2.85 4.50 -14.42
N MET A 362 1.66 4.86 -14.88
CA MET A 362 1.36 6.15 -15.54
C MET A 362 1.03 7.28 -14.55
N ASN A 363 1.85 7.45 -13.52
CA ASN A 363 1.75 8.57 -12.57
C ASN A 363 3.14 9.14 -12.26
N TYR A 364 3.25 10.08 -11.33
CA TYR A 364 4.52 10.77 -11.03
C TYR A 364 5.58 9.86 -10.37
N SER A 365 5.21 8.68 -9.85
CA SER A 365 6.19 7.75 -9.26
C SER A 365 7.26 7.29 -10.25
N ILE A 366 6.95 7.27 -11.56
CA ILE A 366 7.88 6.92 -12.64
C ILE A 366 9.08 7.87 -12.76
N VAL A 367 8.95 9.06 -12.18
CA VAL A 367 9.96 10.11 -12.12
C VAL A 367 10.83 9.95 -10.88
N LEU A 368 10.28 9.36 -9.82
CA LEU A 368 10.93 9.26 -8.51
C LEU A 368 11.72 7.96 -8.33
N PHE A 369 11.35 6.89 -9.04
CA PHE A 369 11.93 5.57 -8.83
C PHE A 369 12.41 4.91 -10.12
N PRO A 370 13.46 4.07 -10.05
CA PRO A 370 13.80 3.17 -11.14
C PRO A 370 12.63 2.26 -11.52
N LEU A 371 12.42 2.06 -12.82
CA LEU A 371 11.33 1.26 -13.37
C LEU A 371 11.31 -0.18 -12.81
N ASP A 372 12.48 -0.78 -12.60
CA ASP A 372 12.60 -2.12 -12.00
C ASP A 372 12.00 -2.17 -10.59
N LYS A 373 12.21 -1.11 -9.80
CA LYS A 373 11.69 -1.02 -8.45
C LYS A 373 10.18 -0.87 -8.44
N LEU A 374 9.63 -0.10 -9.38
CA LEU A 374 8.19 0.05 -9.54
C LEU A 374 7.54 -1.26 -9.97
N LEU A 375 8.13 -1.97 -10.93
CA LEU A 375 7.65 -3.29 -11.34
C LEU A 375 7.72 -4.29 -10.20
N GLU A 376 8.81 -4.28 -9.42
CA GLU A 376 8.93 -5.11 -8.24
C GLU A 376 7.80 -4.83 -7.25
N ILE A 377 7.48 -3.56 -6.97
CA ILE A 377 6.38 -3.16 -6.08
C ILE A 377 5.03 -3.61 -6.65
N TYR A 378 4.73 -3.29 -7.91
CA TYR A 378 3.41 -3.51 -8.51
C TYR A 378 3.12 -4.97 -8.88
N LEU A 379 4.14 -5.78 -9.12
CA LEU A 379 3.98 -7.22 -9.36
C LEU A 379 3.94 -8.04 -8.07
N SER A 380 4.45 -7.50 -6.97
CA SER A 380 4.47 -8.21 -5.69
C SER A 380 3.11 -8.22 -5.03
N ASN A 381 2.66 -9.40 -4.61
CA ASN A 381 1.53 -9.58 -3.70
C ASN A 381 2.01 -10.16 -2.36
N ARG A 382 1.73 -9.46 -1.25
CA ARG A 382 2.18 -9.84 0.09
C ARG A 382 1.68 -11.20 0.58
N PHE A 383 0.52 -11.61 0.09
CA PHE A 383 -0.11 -12.86 0.46
C PHE A 383 0.32 -14.02 -0.47
N GLY A 384 1.25 -13.76 -1.40
CA GLY A 384 1.74 -14.74 -2.36
C GLY A 384 0.79 -15.02 -3.52
N TYR A 385 -0.29 -14.23 -3.68
CA TYR A 385 -1.23 -14.34 -4.81
C TYR A 385 -0.72 -13.62 -6.06
N HIS A 386 0.49 -13.96 -6.49
CA HIS A 386 1.10 -13.39 -7.69
C HIS A 386 0.31 -13.80 -8.93
N ASN A 387 0.05 -12.86 -9.82
CA ASN A 387 -0.66 -13.10 -11.09
C ASN A 387 0.28 -13.26 -12.29
N ILE A 388 1.58 -13.04 -12.08
CA ILE A 388 2.66 -13.45 -12.98
C ILE A 388 3.66 -14.28 -12.19
N ILE A 389 4.02 -15.44 -12.73
CA ILE A 389 4.85 -16.43 -12.04
C ILE A 389 5.93 -16.99 -12.95
N PHE A 390 6.99 -17.50 -12.34
CA PHE A 390 7.99 -18.35 -13.00
C PHE A 390 7.85 -19.79 -12.52
N VAL A 391 7.73 -20.74 -13.46
CA VAL A 391 7.66 -22.18 -13.15
C VAL A 391 8.95 -22.84 -13.65
N PRO A 392 9.79 -23.45 -12.80
CA PRO A 392 11.08 -24.02 -13.21
C PRO A 392 10.91 -25.36 -13.95
N LEU A 393 10.50 -25.31 -15.21
CA LEU A 393 10.40 -26.49 -16.08
C LEU A 393 11.79 -27.08 -16.41
N PRO A 394 11.90 -28.41 -16.62
CA PRO A 394 13.19 -29.10 -16.80
C PRO A 394 14.02 -28.66 -18.02
N LYS A 395 13.41 -28.03 -19.03
CA LYS A 395 14.13 -27.53 -20.22
C LYS A 395 14.58 -26.07 -20.10
N ASN A 396 14.33 -25.39 -18.98
CA ASN A 396 14.81 -24.02 -18.80
C ASN A 396 16.34 -23.99 -18.72
N SER A 397 16.91 -22.93 -19.28
CA SER A 397 18.30 -22.58 -19.03
C SER A 397 18.40 -21.53 -17.93
N SER A 398 19.52 -21.51 -17.20
CA SER A 398 19.78 -20.48 -16.19
C SER A 398 19.82 -19.08 -16.79
N ASP A 399 20.40 -18.98 -17.99
CA ASP A 399 20.76 -17.73 -18.65
C ASP A 399 19.62 -17.17 -19.50
N ASP A 400 18.75 -18.04 -19.99
CA ASP A 400 17.58 -17.69 -20.78
C ASP A 400 16.36 -18.55 -20.36
N PRO A 401 15.76 -18.23 -19.19
CA PRO A 401 14.53 -18.88 -18.75
C PRO A 401 13.37 -18.48 -19.68
N TYR A 402 12.44 -19.41 -19.94
CA TYR A 402 11.35 -19.17 -20.89
C TYR A 402 9.95 -19.37 -20.29
N SER A 403 9.82 -20.09 -19.18
CA SER A 403 8.54 -20.58 -18.64
C SER A 403 7.89 -19.61 -17.64
N PHE A 404 7.60 -18.41 -18.14
CA PHE A 404 6.82 -17.42 -17.40
C PHE A 404 5.34 -17.55 -17.74
N TYR A 405 4.49 -17.39 -16.74
CA TYR A 405 3.05 -17.54 -16.90
C TYR A 405 2.29 -16.37 -16.29
N ILE A 406 1.23 -15.99 -16.97
CA ILE A 406 0.29 -14.96 -16.58
C ILE A 406 -1.04 -15.64 -16.23
N LEU A 407 -1.64 -15.25 -15.11
CA LEU A 407 -2.93 -15.78 -14.68
C LEU A 407 -4.04 -15.26 -15.58
N ASP A 408 -4.66 -16.15 -16.36
CA ASP A 408 -5.69 -15.83 -17.35
C ASP A 408 -7.10 -15.86 -16.73
N ASN A 409 -7.37 -16.86 -15.88
CA ASN A 409 -8.70 -17.05 -15.28
C ASN A 409 -8.63 -17.92 -14.00
N VAL A 410 -9.50 -17.64 -13.05
CA VAL A 410 -9.75 -18.47 -11.86
C VAL A 410 -11.22 -18.90 -11.88
N SER A 411 -11.47 -20.21 -12.00
CA SER A 411 -12.84 -20.76 -12.05
C SER A 411 -12.94 -22.01 -11.18
N ASN A 412 -13.86 -22.04 -10.22
CA ASN A 412 -14.04 -23.17 -9.28
C ASN A 412 -12.71 -23.58 -8.61
N GLN A 413 -11.96 -22.61 -8.09
CA GLN A 413 -10.61 -22.78 -7.49
C GLN A 413 -9.52 -23.27 -8.47
N VAL A 414 -9.87 -23.58 -9.71
CA VAL A 414 -8.90 -23.94 -10.76
C VAL A 414 -8.32 -22.68 -11.38
N LYS A 415 -6.99 -22.55 -11.34
CA LYS A 415 -6.22 -21.48 -11.96
C LYS A 415 -5.80 -21.88 -13.36
N LYS A 416 -6.06 -21.00 -14.32
CA LYS A 416 -5.64 -21.17 -15.71
C LYS A 416 -4.51 -20.20 -16.01
N TRP A 417 -3.35 -20.76 -16.32
CA TRP A 417 -2.11 -20.05 -16.55
C TRP A 417 -1.79 -20.05 -18.04
N LYS A 418 -1.58 -18.85 -18.59
CA LYS A 418 -1.19 -18.63 -19.97
C LYS A 418 0.30 -18.31 -20.01
N MET A 419 1.07 -19.12 -20.74
CA MET A 419 2.49 -18.87 -20.91
C MET A 419 2.70 -17.59 -21.71
N ASP A 420 3.52 -16.70 -21.18
CA ASP A 420 4.11 -15.58 -21.93
C ASP A 420 5.60 -15.83 -22.01
N CYS A 421 6.01 -16.52 -23.07
CA CYS A 421 7.36 -17.06 -23.14
C CYS A 421 8.38 -15.90 -23.21
N ARG A 422 9.36 -15.96 -22.29
CA ARG A 422 10.33 -14.88 -22.00
C ARG A 422 9.70 -13.50 -21.71
N LEU A 423 8.41 -13.45 -21.36
CA LEU A 423 7.62 -12.24 -21.14
C LEU A 423 7.55 -11.31 -22.37
N GLU A 424 7.75 -11.81 -23.59
CA GLU A 424 7.82 -10.99 -24.81
C GLU A 424 6.58 -10.11 -24.96
N ASN A 425 5.38 -10.67 -24.75
CA ASN A 425 4.12 -9.93 -24.95
C ASN A 425 3.94 -8.86 -23.87
N LEU A 426 4.15 -9.21 -22.59
CA LEU A 426 4.09 -8.26 -21.48
C LEU A 426 5.01 -7.06 -21.72
N ILE A 427 6.23 -7.30 -22.16
CA ILE A 427 7.23 -6.25 -22.38
C ILE A 427 6.85 -5.37 -23.58
N ALA A 428 6.36 -5.98 -24.66
CA ALA A 428 5.85 -5.23 -25.81
C ALA A 428 4.69 -4.31 -25.40
N ASP A 429 3.72 -4.82 -24.65
CA ASP A 429 2.57 -4.06 -24.16
C ASP A 429 2.99 -2.92 -23.22
N LEU A 430 3.93 -3.18 -22.30
CA LEU A 430 4.47 -2.15 -21.40
C LEU A 430 5.17 -1.04 -22.19
N LYS A 431 5.99 -1.38 -23.20
CA LYS A 431 6.63 -0.38 -24.05
C LYS A 431 5.60 0.43 -24.81
N GLU A 432 4.63 -0.22 -25.46
CA GLU A 432 3.62 0.45 -26.26
C GLU A 432 2.79 1.45 -25.45
N LYS A 433 2.42 1.07 -24.22
CA LYS A 433 1.55 1.90 -23.37
C LYS A 433 2.31 2.91 -22.53
N VAL A 434 3.39 2.52 -21.86
CA VAL A 434 4.04 3.33 -20.82
C VAL A 434 5.09 4.29 -21.40
N LEU A 435 5.81 3.90 -22.46
CA LEU A 435 6.85 4.74 -23.04
C LEU A 435 6.33 6.10 -23.55
N PRO A 436 5.19 6.18 -24.27
CA PRO A 436 4.64 7.47 -24.70
C PRO A 436 4.32 8.41 -23.54
N TYR A 437 3.82 7.87 -22.43
CA TYR A 437 3.55 8.64 -21.22
C TYR A 437 4.84 9.21 -20.63
N MET A 438 5.89 8.39 -20.47
CA MET A 438 7.18 8.84 -19.94
C MET A 438 7.81 9.93 -20.83
N VAL A 439 7.79 9.76 -22.15
CA VAL A 439 8.30 10.75 -23.12
C VAL A 439 7.52 12.06 -23.01
N SER A 440 6.18 11.99 -22.96
CA SER A 440 5.32 13.16 -22.79
C SER A 440 5.63 13.91 -21.48
N LEU A 441 5.78 13.17 -20.38
CA LEU A 441 6.11 13.73 -19.07
C LEU A 441 7.50 14.40 -19.07
N PHE A 442 8.52 13.77 -19.65
CA PHE A 442 9.86 14.35 -19.77
C PHE A 442 9.81 15.68 -20.52
N ARG A 443 9.17 15.69 -21.70
CA ARG A 443 9.04 16.89 -22.53
C ARG A 443 8.29 18.00 -21.81
N LYS A 444 7.25 17.66 -21.05
CA LYS A 444 6.52 18.64 -20.22
C LYS A 444 7.45 19.26 -19.17
N LEU A 445 8.15 18.44 -18.38
CA LEU A 445 9.05 18.91 -17.32
C LEU A 445 10.17 19.80 -17.88
N TYR A 446 10.73 19.43 -19.03
CA TYR A 446 11.75 20.21 -19.72
C TYR A 446 11.19 21.54 -20.26
N PHE A 447 10.02 21.50 -20.89
CA PHE A 447 9.33 22.67 -21.42
C PHE A 447 8.94 23.67 -20.32
N ASP A 448 8.51 23.21 -19.15
CA ASP A 448 8.14 24.10 -18.04
C ASP A 448 9.32 24.97 -17.55
N ILE A 449 10.57 24.59 -17.87
CA ILE A 449 11.78 25.34 -17.52
C ILE A 449 12.25 26.21 -18.68
N PHE A 450 12.34 25.64 -19.88
CA PHE A 450 12.96 26.31 -21.02
C PHE A 450 11.97 26.96 -21.99
N ASN A 451 10.68 26.65 -21.88
CA ASN A 451 9.60 27.00 -22.82
C ASN A 451 9.82 26.47 -24.26
N ASP A 452 10.65 25.44 -24.39
CA ASP A 452 10.88 24.69 -25.62
C ASP A 452 11.33 23.26 -25.27
N ASN A 453 11.65 22.43 -26.27
CA ASN A 453 12.27 21.11 -26.08
C ASN A 453 13.60 21.01 -26.83
N GLU A 454 14.31 22.13 -27.01
CA GLU A 454 15.61 22.14 -27.68
C GLU A 454 16.68 21.60 -26.73
N PHE A 455 17.55 20.71 -27.22
CA PHE A 455 18.56 20.09 -26.38
C PHE A 455 19.59 21.11 -25.88
N ARG A 456 19.95 21.01 -24.59
CA ARG A 456 21.01 21.81 -23.95
C ARG A 456 21.92 20.86 -23.21
N SER A 457 23.19 20.77 -23.59
CA SER A 457 24.14 19.79 -23.02
C SER A 457 24.30 19.88 -21.50
N ASN A 458 24.09 21.06 -20.92
CA ASN A 458 24.21 21.30 -19.48
C ASN A 458 22.85 21.39 -18.74
N TYR A 459 21.76 20.87 -19.31
CA TYR A 459 20.41 21.07 -18.73
C TYR A 459 20.31 20.58 -17.28
N THR A 460 21.02 19.52 -16.89
CA THR A 460 20.98 18.98 -15.52
C THR A 460 21.47 19.96 -14.45
N ASN A 461 22.25 20.97 -14.83
CA ASN A 461 22.85 21.92 -13.89
C ASN A 461 21.93 23.11 -13.58
N PHE A 462 20.74 23.20 -14.22
CA PHE A 462 19.85 24.35 -14.08
C PHE A 462 19.02 24.35 -12.81
N CYS A 463 18.46 23.20 -12.42
CA CYS A 463 17.65 23.08 -11.21
C CYS A 463 17.50 21.62 -10.74
N PRO A 464 17.05 21.40 -9.49
CA PRO A 464 16.87 20.05 -8.94
C PRO A 464 15.96 19.14 -9.77
N LEU A 465 14.91 19.69 -10.42
CA LEU A 465 14.03 18.89 -11.29
C LEU A 465 14.82 18.23 -12.42
N LEU A 466 15.66 19.01 -13.09
CA LEU A 466 16.41 18.50 -14.23
C LEU A 466 17.49 17.53 -13.80
N GLN A 467 18.08 17.77 -12.63
CA GLN A 467 19.15 16.96 -12.08
C GLN A 467 18.70 15.59 -11.57
N TYR A 468 17.50 15.51 -10.97
CA TYR A 468 17.04 14.28 -10.31
C TYR A 468 15.89 13.63 -11.07
N ASP A 469 14.75 14.32 -11.14
CA ASP A 469 13.50 13.82 -11.73
C ASP A 469 13.67 13.50 -13.23
N CYS A 470 14.18 14.44 -14.03
CA CYS A 470 14.34 14.21 -15.47
C CYS A 470 15.43 13.18 -15.78
N GLU A 471 16.50 13.10 -14.98
CA GLU A 471 17.56 12.09 -15.15
C GLU A 471 17.03 10.68 -14.84
N GLN A 472 16.28 10.52 -13.75
CA GLN A 472 15.65 9.24 -13.40
C GLN A 472 14.63 8.83 -14.48
N LEU A 473 13.85 9.79 -14.99
CA LEU A 473 12.90 9.54 -16.06
C LEU A 473 13.60 9.17 -17.39
N LEU A 474 14.68 9.85 -17.75
CA LEU A 474 15.52 9.53 -18.91
C LEU A 474 16.05 8.09 -18.81
N SER A 475 16.60 7.72 -17.66
CA SER A 475 17.07 6.35 -17.41
C SER A 475 15.95 5.33 -17.58
N ASN A 476 14.73 5.62 -17.10
CA ASN A 476 13.58 4.73 -17.25
C ASN A 476 13.12 4.61 -18.71
N ILE A 477 13.15 5.71 -19.45
CA ILE A 477 12.79 5.78 -20.88
C ILE A 477 13.76 4.94 -21.72
N VAL A 478 15.07 5.17 -21.56
CA VAL A 478 16.10 4.43 -22.32
C VAL A 478 16.01 2.94 -22.02
N LYS A 479 15.81 2.59 -20.75
CA LYS A 479 15.66 1.21 -20.31
C LYS A 479 14.44 0.54 -20.96
N LEU A 480 13.25 1.14 -20.87
CA LEU A 480 12.04 0.58 -21.47
C LEU A 480 12.13 0.51 -23.01
N PHE A 481 12.83 1.46 -23.63
CA PHE A 481 13.08 1.44 -25.06
C PHE A 481 13.95 0.24 -25.49
N ASN A 482 15.00 -0.07 -24.71
CA ASN A 482 15.84 -1.24 -24.85
C ASN A 482 15.15 -2.52 -24.34
N GLN A 483 14.22 -3.04 -25.15
CA GLN A 483 13.39 -4.19 -24.79
C GLN A 483 14.21 -5.43 -24.38
N LYS A 484 15.37 -5.67 -24.97
CA LYS A 484 16.22 -6.83 -24.68
C LYS A 484 16.75 -6.78 -23.26
N GLU A 485 17.33 -5.65 -22.87
CA GLU A 485 17.86 -5.45 -21.53
C GLU A 485 16.73 -5.37 -20.49
N PHE A 486 15.67 -4.63 -20.80
CA PHE A 486 14.50 -4.57 -19.95
C PHE A 486 13.88 -5.95 -19.73
N SER A 487 13.77 -6.78 -20.78
CA SER A 487 13.33 -8.18 -20.67
C SER A 487 14.17 -8.97 -19.70
N LYS A 488 15.50 -8.86 -19.80
CA LYS A 488 16.42 -9.53 -18.88
C LYS A 488 16.16 -9.13 -17.43
N ASN A 489 15.94 -7.84 -17.18
CA ASN A 489 15.69 -7.32 -15.83
C ASN A 489 14.35 -7.78 -15.27
N VAL A 490 13.26 -7.68 -16.05
CA VAL A 490 11.93 -8.16 -15.62
C VAL A 490 11.95 -9.67 -15.38
N LYS A 491 12.54 -10.46 -16.29
CA LYS A 491 12.69 -11.91 -16.10
C LYS A 491 13.45 -12.25 -14.82
N LYS A 492 14.49 -11.48 -14.49
CA LYS A 492 15.24 -11.64 -13.24
C LYS A 492 14.36 -11.34 -12.02
N ILE A 493 13.63 -10.23 -12.02
CA ILE A 493 12.69 -9.88 -10.94
C ILE A 493 11.70 -11.02 -10.69
N ILE A 494 11.08 -11.55 -11.75
CA ILE A 494 10.06 -12.61 -11.61
C ILE A 494 10.69 -13.94 -11.21
N LYS A 495 11.87 -14.29 -11.74
CA LYS A 495 12.57 -15.52 -11.40
C LYS A 495 13.08 -15.51 -9.95
N ASP A 496 13.55 -14.38 -9.46
CA ASP A 496 14.06 -14.26 -8.09
C ASP A 496 12.89 -14.09 -7.09
N LYS A 497 11.84 -13.38 -7.53
CA LYS A 497 10.61 -12.95 -6.83
C LYS A 497 9.52 -14.00 -6.64
N PHE A 498 9.16 -14.60 -7.77
CA PHE A 498 7.83 -15.14 -8.01
C PHE A 498 7.93 -16.57 -8.56
N VAL A 499 8.85 -17.36 -8.00
CA VAL A 499 8.94 -18.79 -8.26
C VAL A 499 7.68 -19.47 -7.73
N TYR A 500 7.07 -20.31 -8.57
CA TYR A 500 5.79 -20.93 -8.25
C TYR A 500 5.83 -22.43 -8.46
N ASN A 501 5.30 -23.16 -7.47
CA ASN A 501 5.16 -24.61 -7.48
C ASN A 501 3.71 -24.96 -7.83
N PRO A 502 3.47 -25.49 -9.05
CA PRO A 502 2.12 -25.86 -9.46
C PRO A 502 1.50 -26.94 -8.57
N ASN A 503 0.20 -26.84 -8.35
CA ASN A 503 -0.61 -27.86 -7.67
C ASN A 503 -1.71 -28.42 -8.59
N ASP A 504 -2.51 -29.35 -8.08
CA ASP A 504 -3.56 -30.03 -8.86
C ASP A 504 -4.65 -29.10 -9.41
N ASN A 505 -4.80 -27.91 -8.82
CA ASN A 505 -5.73 -26.89 -9.25
C ASN A 505 -5.14 -25.95 -10.32
N ASP A 506 -3.88 -26.13 -10.73
CA ASP A 506 -3.23 -25.32 -11.75
C ASP A 506 -3.28 -26.01 -13.13
N LYS A 507 -3.74 -25.27 -14.15
CA LYS A 507 -3.76 -25.73 -15.54
C LYS A 507 -3.05 -24.73 -16.44
N PHE A 508 -2.17 -25.23 -17.30
CA PHE A 508 -1.29 -24.44 -18.16
C PHE A 508 -1.65 -24.65 -19.63
N ASN A 509 -1.60 -23.60 -20.45
CA ASN A 509 -1.92 -23.69 -21.88
C ASN A 509 -0.78 -24.28 -22.73
N LEU A 510 0.48 -24.04 -22.33
CA LEU A 510 1.72 -24.43 -23.00
C LEU A 510 2.74 -24.86 -21.96
N LEU A 511 3.70 -25.70 -22.35
CA LEU A 511 4.80 -26.19 -21.50
C LEU A 511 6.16 -26.21 -22.23
N SER A 512 6.16 -25.96 -23.54
CA SER A 512 7.34 -25.99 -24.39
C SER A 512 7.80 -24.59 -24.72
N ASP A 513 9.10 -24.43 -24.93
CA ASP A 513 9.70 -23.19 -25.43
C ASP A 513 9.15 -22.81 -26.82
N ASP A 514 9.26 -21.53 -27.17
CA ASP A 514 9.05 -20.97 -28.50
C ASP A 514 10.38 -20.51 -29.12
N PRO A 515 10.99 -21.32 -30.02
CA PRO A 515 12.25 -20.98 -30.67
C PRO A 515 12.19 -19.70 -31.53
N LEU A 516 11.01 -19.34 -32.06
CA LEU A 516 10.87 -18.15 -32.90
C LEU A 516 10.96 -16.88 -32.06
N GLN A 517 10.39 -16.88 -30.86
CA GLN A 517 10.54 -15.76 -29.92
C GLN A 517 11.99 -15.56 -29.51
N LYS A 518 12.69 -16.67 -29.23
CA LYS A 518 14.12 -16.63 -28.90
C LYS A 518 14.93 -15.95 -30.00
N LYS A 519 14.66 -16.29 -31.26
CA LYS A 519 15.33 -15.67 -32.41
C LYS A 519 15.00 -14.17 -32.53
N ARG A 520 13.72 -13.78 -32.41
CA ARG A 520 13.32 -12.36 -32.48
C ARG A 520 14.00 -11.49 -31.43
N LEU A 521 14.13 -11.98 -30.19
CA LEU A 521 14.80 -11.25 -29.12
C LEU A 521 16.33 -11.12 -29.33
N LEU A 522 16.95 -12.05 -30.06
CA LEU A 522 18.38 -12.00 -30.38
C LEU A 522 18.66 -11.04 -31.54
N ASP A 523 17.80 -11.05 -32.55
CA ASP A 523 17.94 -10.26 -33.79
C ASP A 523 17.51 -8.79 -33.62
N GLN A 524 17.06 -8.39 -32.43
CA GLN A 524 16.61 -7.03 -32.16
C GLN A 524 17.80 -6.07 -32.00
N GLU A 525 18.09 -5.29 -33.04
CA GLU A 525 18.95 -4.12 -32.98
C GLU A 525 18.16 -2.93 -32.43
N VAL A 526 18.76 -2.19 -31.49
CA VAL A 526 18.14 -1.02 -30.85
C VAL A 526 19.05 0.18 -31.09
N ASP A 527 18.57 1.15 -31.86
CA ASP A 527 19.24 2.44 -31.97
C ASP A 527 18.79 3.35 -30.83
N LEU A 528 19.65 3.49 -29.82
CA LEU A 528 19.37 4.37 -28.67
C LEU A 528 19.37 5.86 -29.04
N VAL A 529 19.89 6.25 -30.21
CA VAL A 529 19.79 7.65 -30.67
C VAL A 529 18.34 8.02 -30.93
N ASP A 530 17.54 7.09 -31.45
CA ASP A 530 16.13 7.35 -31.76
C ASP A 530 15.30 7.64 -30.53
N VAL A 531 15.58 7.01 -29.38
CA VAL A 531 14.86 7.34 -28.14
C VAL A 531 15.17 8.75 -27.66
N ILE A 532 16.42 9.22 -27.80
CA ILE A 532 16.78 10.59 -27.42
C ILE A 532 16.11 11.62 -28.33
N ARG A 533 15.95 11.30 -29.63
CA ARG A 533 15.20 12.14 -30.57
C ARG A 533 13.71 12.28 -30.24
N LEU A 534 13.13 11.35 -29.48
CA LEU A 534 11.76 11.50 -28.97
C LEU A 534 11.68 12.58 -27.88
N LEU A 535 12.77 12.81 -27.14
CA LEU A 535 12.82 13.73 -26.01
C LEU A 535 13.10 15.17 -26.43
N PHE A 536 14.01 15.37 -27.38
CA PHE A 536 14.47 16.70 -27.78
C PHE A 536 14.16 17.01 -29.25
N THR A 537 13.69 18.22 -29.49
CA THR A 537 13.46 18.73 -30.84
C THR A 537 14.80 19.10 -31.49
N GLY A 538 15.11 18.47 -32.63
CA GLY A 538 16.27 18.85 -33.46
C GLY A 538 17.65 18.43 -32.92
N ILE A 539 17.72 17.54 -31.93
CA ILE A 539 19.02 17.05 -31.42
C ILE A 539 19.81 16.32 -32.51
N SER A 540 21.11 16.62 -32.61
CA SER A 540 22.00 15.92 -33.53
C SER A 540 22.28 14.49 -33.07
N SER A 541 22.62 13.58 -33.99
CA SER A 541 23.01 12.21 -33.62
C SER A 541 24.23 12.19 -32.71
N GLN A 542 25.18 13.12 -32.91
CA GLN A 542 26.39 13.21 -32.11
C GLN A 542 26.07 13.61 -30.67
N ASP A 543 25.25 14.65 -30.48
CA ASP A 543 24.83 15.10 -29.15
C ASP A 543 24.03 14.04 -28.41
N ALA A 544 23.17 13.29 -29.11
CA ALA A 544 22.43 12.17 -28.54
C ALA A 544 23.36 11.04 -28.05
N VAL A 545 24.38 10.70 -28.85
CA VAL A 545 25.41 9.71 -28.48
C VAL A 545 26.21 10.18 -27.28
N ASP A 546 26.60 11.45 -27.25
CA ASP A 546 27.41 12.01 -26.17
C ASP A 546 26.61 12.08 -24.86
N LEU A 547 25.32 12.44 -24.91
CA LEU A 547 24.41 12.36 -23.76
C LEU A 547 24.33 10.93 -23.22
N LEU A 548 24.11 9.93 -24.08
CA LEU A 548 24.04 8.53 -23.65
C LEU A 548 25.35 8.05 -23.00
N ARG A 549 26.51 8.50 -23.50
CA ARG A 549 27.82 8.19 -22.90
C ARG A 549 28.00 8.86 -21.54
N GLU A 550 27.73 10.14 -21.45
CA GLU A 550 27.87 10.91 -20.21
C GLU A 550 27.05 10.29 -19.08
N LYS A 551 25.85 9.82 -19.41
CA LYS A 551 24.92 9.19 -18.45
C LYS A 551 25.15 7.70 -18.23
N ASN A 552 26.16 7.09 -18.86
CA ASN A 552 26.41 5.64 -18.83
C ASN A 552 25.18 4.81 -19.25
N LEU A 553 24.44 5.29 -20.24
CA LEU A 553 23.23 4.66 -20.76
C LEU A 553 23.46 3.90 -22.08
N MET A 554 24.67 3.98 -22.66
CA MET A 554 25.11 3.02 -23.68
C MET A 554 25.66 1.77 -22.97
N ILE A 555 24.95 0.66 -23.11
CA ILE A 555 25.31 -0.66 -22.54
C ILE A 555 25.75 -1.60 -23.65
#